data_AF-A0A9K3GL51-F1
#
_entry.id   AF-A0A9K3GL51-F1
#
_cell.length_a   1.000
_cell.length_b   1.000
_cell.length_c   1.000
_cell.angle_alpha   90.00
_cell.angle_beta   90.00
_cell.angle_gamma   90.00
#
_symmetry.space_group_name_H-M   'P 1'
#
loop_
_entity.id
_entity.type
_entity.pdbx_description
1 polymer ?
#
loop_
_entity_poly.entity_id
_entity_poly.type
_entity_poly.pdbx_seq_one_letter_code
_entity_poly.pdbx_strand_id
1 'polypeptide(L)'
;EYLILKRVSDLNHLRSVYEGKEPWMGCVALSEQALRSGMSDSDTKAWLDFGYSAGELLSLASEPFLQAVLELVHAYDTRQSGGAAQRLRLIVDKTNTLSHQLREGDTLPTSTGTTPADKDTDKRLAASMASRGTPKSKGTFGRLLESMAGPSPSTPEDREREREREREKGREREAKRVLDSRRRKERERERERERERDHDASVDAYCARHWLLRVPVTCRPDFIQVVISWCDVMVFVYRKCLSEVAVSDSLVESVVQMDAVVKHHFIGRLSKALNESAASAISAVNVQTMTALGLDTAAP
;
A
#
# COMPACT_ATOMS: atom_id res chain seq x y z
N GLU A 1 -21.47 -18.27 6.73
CA GLU A 1 -21.76 -18.47 8.18
C GLU A 1 -20.83 -19.47 8.88
N TYR A 2 -20.84 -20.77 8.56
CA TYR A 2 -20.02 -21.80 9.24
C TYR A 2 -18.54 -21.42 9.42
N LEU A 3 -17.88 -20.93 8.36
CA LEU A 3 -16.48 -20.51 8.41
C LEU A 3 -16.22 -19.38 9.42
N ILE A 4 -17.17 -18.45 9.55
CA ILE A 4 -17.07 -17.31 10.47
C ILE A 4 -17.22 -17.80 11.91
N LEU A 5 -18.23 -18.65 12.19
CA LEU A 5 -18.43 -19.23 13.52
C LEU A 5 -17.23 -20.07 13.96
N LYS A 6 -16.67 -20.88 13.05
CA LYS A 6 -15.43 -21.62 13.31
C LYS A 6 -14.28 -20.68 13.66
N ARG A 7 -14.11 -19.58 12.91
CA ARG A 7 -13.06 -18.59 13.19
C ARG A 7 -13.24 -17.92 14.56
N VAL A 8 -14.46 -17.57 14.94
CA VAL A 8 -14.75 -17.03 16.28
C VAL A 8 -14.35 -18.06 17.36
N SER A 9 -14.65 -19.34 17.15
CA SER A 9 -14.22 -20.41 18.06
C SER A 9 -12.69 -20.51 18.15
N ASP A 10 -11.99 -20.49 17.01
CA ASP A 10 -10.52 -20.55 16.96
C ASP A 10 -9.89 -19.38 17.75
N LEU A 11 -10.44 -18.17 17.59
CA LEU A 11 -9.95 -16.96 18.29
C LEU A 11 -10.24 -17.00 19.79
N ASN A 12 -11.37 -17.56 20.20
CA ASN A 12 -11.69 -17.75 21.62
C ASN A 12 -10.75 -18.77 22.27
N HIS A 13 -10.44 -19.87 21.59
CA HIS A 13 -9.46 -20.85 22.07
C HIS A 13 -8.08 -20.22 22.24
N LEU A 14 -7.61 -19.47 21.24
CA LEU A 14 -6.35 -18.72 21.34
C LEU A 14 -6.35 -17.80 22.56
N ARG A 15 -7.43 -17.03 22.79
CA ARG A 15 -7.57 -16.19 23.98
C ARG A 15 -7.44 -17.00 25.27
N SER A 16 -8.17 -18.11 25.39
CA SER A 16 -8.11 -18.97 26.58
C SER A 16 -6.71 -19.50 26.87
N VAL A 17 -5.93 -19.84 25.82
CA VAL A 17 -4.53 -20.27 25.96
C VAL A 17 -3.67 -19.12 26.50
N TYR A 18 -3.83 -17.91 25.97
CA TYR A 18 -3.07 -16.73 26.41
C TYR A 18 -3.43 -16.26 27.82
N GLU A 19 -4.67 -16.48 28.26
CA GLU A 19 -5.10 -16.24 29.64
C GLU A 19 -4.66 -17.36 30.60
N GLY A 20 -3.96 -18.40 30.11
CA GLY A 20 -3.52 -19.54 30.90
C GLY A 20 -4.65 -20.48 31.34
N LYS A 21 -5.86 -20.34 30.76
CA LYS A 21 -7.04 -21.15 31.09
C LYS A 21 -7.06 -22.50 30.38
N GLU A 22 -6.43 -22.58 29.21
CA GLU A 22 -6.37 -23.80 28.39
C GLU A 22 -4.93 -24.11 27.95
N PRO A 23 -4.57 -25.40 27.83
CA PRO A 23 -3.28 -25.80 27.29
C PRO A 23 -3.24 -25.65 25.75
N TRP A 24 -2.05 -25.32 25.23
CA TRP A 24 -1.81 -25.28 23.78
C TRP A 24 -1.94 -26.69 23.18
N MET A 25 -2.77 -26.79 22.13
CA MET A 25 -3.12 -28.05 21.47
C MET A 25 -3.65 -29.15 22.41
N GLY A 26 -4.16 -28.78 23.60
CA GLY A 26 -4.62 -29.77 24.58
C GLY A 26 -3.51 -30.47 25.37
N CYS A 27 -2.24 -30.22 25.05
CA CYS A 27 -1.12 -31.06 25.53
C CYS A 27 -0.05 -30.29 26.30
N VAL A 28 0.11 -28.98 26.07
CA VAL A 28 1.22 -28.21 26.63
C VAL A 28 0.70 -26.98 27.36
N ALA A 29 0.90 -26.92 28.68
CA ALA A 29 0.68 -25.70 29.44
C ALA A 29 1.86 -24.74 29.20
N LEU A 30 1.59 -23.59 28.60
CA LEU A 30 2.61 -22.57 28.33
C LEU A 30 2.62 -21.55 29.47
N SER A 31 3.80 -21.26 30.01
CA SER A 31 3.94 -20.18 31.01
C SER A 31 3.89 -18.81 30.33
N GLU A 32 3.45 -17.80 31.07
CA GLU A 32 3.45 -16.41 30.61
C GLU A 32 4.84 -15.96 30.11
N GLN A 33 5.89 -16.38 30.81
CA GLN A 33 7.27 -16.08 30.42
C GLN A 33 7.67 -16.73 29.09
N ALA A 34 7.26 -17.98 28.85
CA ALA A 34 7.52 -18.67 27.58
C ALA A 34 6.82 -17.94 26.43
N LEU A 35 5.55 -17.55 26.62
CA LEU A 35 4.80 -16.77 25.64
C LEU A 35 5.46 -15.43 25.32
N ARG A 36 5.97 -14.72 26.34
CA ARG A 36 6.68 -13.43 26.17
C ARG A 36 7.99 -13.56 25.39
N SER A 37 8.66 -14.71 25.47
CA SER A 37 9.95 -14.92 24.79
C SER A 37 9.83 -15.19 23.28
N GLY A 38 8.64 -15.55 22.79
CA GLY A 38 8.43 -16.02 21.42
C GLY A 38 8.33 -14.93 20.34
N MET A 39 8.26 -13.64 20.69
CA MET A 39 8.18 -12.56 19.70
C MET A 39 9.14 -11.41 20.01
N SER A 40 9.56 -10.72 18.95
CA SER A 40 10.37 -9.51 19.05
C SER A 40 9.55 -8.32 19.59
N ASP A 41 10.20 -7.40 20.31
CA ASP A 41 9.58 -6.13 20.72
C ASP A 41 9.11 -5.31 19.50
N SER A 42 9.81 -5.43 18.36
CA SER A 42 9.42 -4.77 17.10
C SER A 42 8.12 -5.30 16.52
N ASP A 43 7.90 -6.62 16.54
CA ASP A 43 6.64 -7.20 16.09
C ASP A 43 5.52 -6.73 17.02
N THR A 44 5.70 -6.89 18.33
CA THR A 44 4.71 -6.50 19.34
C THR A 44 4.31 -5.04 19.18
N LYS A 45 5.26 -4.16 18.90
CA LYS A 45 4.99 -2.75 18.61
C LYS A 45 4.17 -2.57 17.33
N ALA A 46 4.51 -3.27 16.25
CA ALA A 46 3.74 -3.19 15.00
C ALA A 46 2.29 -3.65 15.19
N TRP A 47 2.06 -4.70 15.97
CA TRP A 47 0.74 -5.19 16.35
C TRP A 47 -0.04 -4.18 17.20
N LEU A 48 0.64 -3.54 18.14
CA LEU A 48 0.06 -2.50 18.98
C LEU A 48 -0.37 -1.29 18.14
N ASP A 49 0.53 -0.79 17.28
CA ASP A 49 0.25 0.35 16.39
C ASP A 49 -0.96 0.05 15.48
N PHE A 50 -1.02 -1.17 14.94
CA PHE A 50 -2.15 -1.66 14.15
C PHE A 50 -3.44 -1.71 15.01
N GLY A 51 -3.37 -2.20 16.24
CA GLY A 51 -4.51 -2.33 17.16
C GLY A 51 -5.12 -1.00 17.54
N TYR A 52 -4.30 -0.01 17.88
CA TYR A 52 -4.75 1.36 18.14
C TYR A 52 -5.50 1.95 16.93
N SER A 53 -5.00 1.67 15.74
CA SER A 53 -5.62 2.14 14.50
C SER A 53 -6.98 1.52 14.25
N ALA A 54 -7.14 0.24 14.61
CA ALA A 54 -8.42 -0.46 14.51
C ALA A 54 -9.41 0.01 15.59
N GLY A 55 -8.93 0.44 16.76
CA GLY A 55 -9.75 0.90 17.89
C GLY A 55 -10.67 2.07 17.52
N GLU A 56 -10.15 3.07 16.82
CA GLU A 56 -10.93 4.22 16.33
C GLU A 56 -12.06 3.79 15.40
N LEU A 57 -11.83 2.74 14.61
CA LEU A 57 -12.81 2.21 13.65
C LEU A 57 -14.00 1.55 14.36
N LEU A 58 -13.81 1.00 15.56
CA LEU A 58 -14.87 0.27 16.29
C LEU A 58 -16.13 1.11 16.52
N SER A 59 -16.00 2.43 16.53
CA SER A 59 -17.11 3.38 16.70
C SER A 59 -17.97 3.57 15.44
N LEU A 60 -17.49 3.14 14.26
CA LEU A 60 -18.18 3.33 12.98
C LEU A 60 -19.39 2.40 12.84
N ALA A 61 -20.35 2.79 12.00
CA ALA A 61 -21.43 1.92 11.53
C ALA A 61 -20.87 0.68 10.82
N SER A 62 -21.66 -0.39 10.71
CA SER A 62 -21.18 -1.72 10.29
C SER A 62 -20.54 -1.77 8.90
N GLU A 63 -21.18 -1.19 7.89
CA GLU A 63 -20.64 -1.15 6.53
C GLU A 63 -19.35 -0.30 6.43
N PRO A 64 -19.31 0.99 6.85
CA PRO A 64 -18.08 1.80 6.84
C PRO A 64 -16.96 1.21 7.69
N PHE A 65 -17.32 0.57 8.82
CA PHE A 65 -16.36 -0.11 9.69
C PHE A 65 -15.66 -1.24 8.97
N LEU A 66 -16.42 -2.14 8.34
CA LEU A 66 -15.84 -3.31 7.67
C LEU A 66 -14.90 -2.88 6.55
N GLN A 67 -15.31 -1.89 5.75
CA GLN A 67 -14.47 -1.35 4.70
C GLN A 67 -13.19 -0.70 5.26
N ALA A 68 -13.29 0.09 6.32
CA ALA A 68 -12.12 0.72 6.93
C ALA A 68 -11.16 -0.31 7.55
N VAL A 69 -11.68 -1.38 8.18
CA VAL A 69 -10.85 -2.47 8.73
C VAL A 69 -10.16 -3.24 7.62
N LEU A 70 -10.86 -3.54 6.51
CA LEU A 70 -10.29 -4.19 5.34
C LEU A 70 -9.13 -3.40 4.77
N GLU A 71 -9.37 -2.11 4.57
CA GLU A 71 -8.38 -1.16 4.11
C GLU A 71 -7.18 -1.13 5.07
N LEU A 72 -7.40 -1.01 6.38
CA LEU A 72 -6.35 -1.05 7.40
C LEU A 72 -5.54 -2.36 7.37
N VAL A 73 -6.20 -3.51 7.25
CA VAL A 73 -5.57 -4.83 7.15
C VAL A 73 -4.71 -4.94 5.89
N HIS A 74 -5.21 -4.47 4.75
CA HIS A 74 -4.43 -4.43 3.50
C HIS A 74 -3.24 -3.49 3.59
N ALA A 75 -3.41 -2.31 4.19
CA ALA A 75 -2.33 -1.38 4.46
C ALA A 75 -1.21 -2.02 5.28
N TYR A 76 -1.59 -2.76 6.34
CA TYR A 76 -0.66 -3.49 7.18
C TYR A 76 0.07 -4.60 6.42
N ASP A 77 -0.65 -5.44 5.67
CA ASP A 77 -0.05 -6.48 4.83
C ASP A 77 0.95 -5.90 3.84
N THR A 78 0.56 -4.83 3.16
CA THR A 78 1.40 -4.17 2.18
C THR A 78 2.67 -3.61 2.84
N ARG A 79 2.58 -3.12 4.09
CA ARG A 79 3.74 -2.70 4.89
C ARG A 79 4.68 -3.83 5.24
N GLN A 80 4.13 -4.95 5.70
CA GLN A 80 4.93 -6.12 6.03
C GLN A 80 5.54 -6.76 4.79
N SER A 81 4.86 -6.66 3.65
CA SER A 81 5.29 -7.18 2.34
C SER A 81 6.19 -6.21 1.54
N GLY A 82 6.49 -5.02 2.07
CA GLY A 82 7.41 -4.05 1.45
C GLY A 82 6.84 -3.20 0.30
N GLY A 83 5.52 -3.25 0.03
CA GLY A 83 4.84 -2.42 -0.99
C GLY A 83 3.96 -1.28 -0.41
N ALA A 84 4.05 -1.05 0.90
CA ALA A 84 3.09 -0.34 1.78
C ALA A 84 2.54 0.99 1.28
N ALA A 85 3.42 1.81 0.73
CA ALA A 85 3.17 3.22 0.57
C ALA A 85 2.01 3.47 -0.39
N GLN A 86 1.89 2.71 -1.49
CA GLN A 86 0.92 3.03 -2.53
C GLN A 86 -0.55 2.81 -2.13
N ARG A 87 -0.85 1.83 -1.26
CA ARG A 87 -2.24 1.49 -0.90
C ARG A 87 -2.74 2.27 0.32
N LEU A 88 -1.87 2.56 1.27
CA LEU A 88 -2.17 3.42 2.41
C LEU A 88 -2.65 4.81 2.00
N ARG A 89 -2.13 5.34 0.88
CA ARG A 89 -2.60 6.59 0.28
C ARG A 89 -4.07 6.55 -0.09
N LEU A 90 -4.51 5.45 -0.69
CA LEU A 90 -5.85 5.31 -1.26
C LEU A 90 -6.93 5.19 -0.16
N ILE A 91 -6.54 4.59 0.96
CA ILE A 91 -7.36 4.37 2.16
C ILE A 91 -7.54 5.67 2.91
N VAL A 92 -6.45 6.40 3.07
CA VAL A 92 -6.43 7.72 3.69
C VAL A 92 -7.32 8.70 2.94
N ASP A 93 -7.22 8.74 1.61
CA ASP A 93 -8.01 9.65 0.78
C ASP A 93 -9.51 9.32 0.89
N LYS A 94 -9.87 8.03 0.90
CA LYS A 94 -11.26 7.59 1.10
C LYS A 94 -11.77 7.86 2.52
N THR A 95 -10.97 7.58 3.54
CA THR A 95 -11.36 7.76 4.96
C THR A 95 -11.53 9.24 5.29
N ASN A 96 -10.67 10.12 4.75
CA ASN A 96 -10.82 11.56 4.87
C ASN A 96 -12.07 12.08 4.14
N THR A 97 -12.37 11.52 2.97
CA THR A 97 -13.59 11.85 2.22
C THR A 97 -14.85 11.44 2.98
N LEU A 98 -14.88 10.24 3.55
CA LEU A 98 -15.98 9.74 4.37
C LEU A 98 -16.13 10.53 5.68
N SER A 99 -15.02 10.89 6.32
CA SER A 99 -15.02 11.71 7.54
C SER A 99 -15.52 13.14 7.27
N HIS A 100 -15.22 13.70 6.08
CA HIS A 100 -15.76 14.98 5.66
C HIS A 100 -17.27 14.90 5.39
N GLN A 101 -17.72 13.85 4.69
CA GLN A 101 -19.15 13.64 4.39
C GLN A 101 -19.99 13.45 5.67
N LEU A 102 -19.45 12.78 6.68
CA LEU A 102 -20.12 12.63 7.98
C LEU A 102 -20.15 13.93 8.79
N ARG A 103 -19.20 14.84 8.59
CA ARG A 103 -19.20 16.17 9.24
C ARG A 103 -20.11 17.18 8.56
N GLU A 104 -20.35 17.03 7.26
CA GLU A 104 -21.23 17.92 6.48
C GLU A 104 -22.72 17.53 6.57
N GLY A 105 -23.04 16.35 7.09
CA GLY A 105 -24.42 15.86 7.24
C GLY A 105 -25.25 16.47 8.38
N ASP A 106 -24.63 17.17 9.34
CA ASP A 106 -25.31 17.67 10.54
C ASP A 106 -25.76 19.15 10.48
N THR A 107 -25.58 19.83 9.34
CA THR A 107 -26.15 21.17 9.16
C THR A 107 -27.59 21.08 8.62
N LEU A 108 -28.55 21.12 9.54
CA LEU A 108 -29.96 21.40 9.25
C LEU A 108 -30.11 22.64 8.35
N PRO A 109 -30.87 22.58 7.24
CA PRO A 109 -31.07 23.73 6.37
C PRO A 109 -32.00 24.73 7.06
N THR A 110 -31.44 25.82 7.58
CA THR A 110 -32.25 26.98 7.97
C THR A 110 -32.55 27.76 6.69
N SER A 111 -33.79 27.61 6.19
CA SER A 111 -34.29 28.32 5.04
C SER A 111 -34.43 29.82 5.36
N THR A 112 -33.54 30.64 4.80
CA THR A 112 -33.88 32.04 4.49
C THR A 112 -33.33 32.37 3.12
N GLY A 113 -34.26 32.62 2.19
CA GLY A 113 -33.96 32.97 0.82
C GLY A 113 -33.46 34.41 0.70
N THR A 114 -32.55 34.63 -0.23
CA THR A 114 -32.46 35.85 -1.04
C THR A 114 -31.49 35.62 -2.20
N THR A 115 -32.01 35.69 -3.42
CA THR A 115 -31.27 35.99 -4.67
C THR A 115 -30.58 37.36 -4.55
N PRO A 116 -29.43 37.65 -5.24
CA PRO A 116 -29.42 37.81 -6.71
C PRO A 116 -28.09 37.60 -7.47
N ALA A 117 -28.20 37.62 -8.82
CA ALA A 117 -27.27 38.15 -9.84
C ALA A 117 -25.81 37.65 -9.85
N ASP A 118 -25.40 36.86 -10.83
CA ASP A 118 -24.97 37.28 -12.18
C ASP A 118 -23.78 38.25 -12.16
N LYS A 119 -22.58 37.73 -12.50
CA LYS A 119 -21.51 38.40 -13.27
C LYS A 119 -20.23 37.57 -13.38
N ASP A 120 -19.59 37.77 -14.54
CA ASP A 120 -18.16 37.66 -14.82
C ASP A 120 -17.56 36.29 -15.17
N THR A 121 -17.86 35.90 -16.40
CA THR A 121 -16.83 35.66 -17.43
C THR A 121 -15.66 36.64 -17.33
N ASP A 122 -14.46 36.13 -17.08
CA ASP A 122 -13.20 36.51 -17.74
C ASP A 122 -12.03 36.28 -16.80
N LYS A 123 -11.20 35.27 -17.13
CA LYS A 123 -9.76 35.35 -16.87
C LYS A 123 -9.00 34.25 -17.60
N ARG A 124 -8.08 34.73 -18.46
CA ARG A 124 -6.77 34.15 -18.82
C ARG A 124 -6.67 33.29 -20.08
N LEU A 125 -6.97 33.93 -21.21
CA LEU A 125 -6.06 33.92 -22.37
C LEU A 125 -4.90 34.88 -22.08
N ALA A 126 -3.76 34.35 -21.61
CA ALA A 126 -2.52 35.12 -21.47
C ALA A 126 -1.31 34.20 -21.69
N ALA A 127 -1.12 33.75 -22.93
CA ALA A 127 0.12 33.13 -23.40
C ALA A 127 0.22 33.16 -24.94
N SER A 128 0.20 34.36 -25.52
CA SER A 128 0.58 34.55 -26.93
C SER A 128 0.93 36.00 -27.12
N MET A 129 2.22 36.37 -26.96
CA MET A 129 2.87 37.55 -27.55
C MET A 129 4.34 37.61 -27.08
N ALA A 130 5.24 36.90 -27.76
CA ALA A 130 6.68 37.23 -27.79
C ALA A 130 7.40 36.46 -28.91
N SER A 131 7.57 37.10 -30.08
CA SER A 131 8.74 37.02 -31.00
C SER A 131 8.35 37.37 -32.44
N ARG A 132 8.01 38.64 -32.68
CA ARG A 132 8.08 39.23 -34.02
C ARG A 132 9.54 39.61 -34.29
N GLY A 133 10.28 38.69 -34.89
CA GLY A 133 11.58 38.97 -35.52
C GLY A 133 11.36 39.72 -36.84
N THR A 134 11.99 40.87 -36.97
CA THR A 134 12.03 41.70 -38.18
C THR A 134 12.78 40.99 -39.33
N PRO A 135 12.28 40.98 -40.57
CA PRO A 135 13.04 40.48 -41.72
C PRO A 135 14.06 41.54 -42.17
N LYS A 136 15.34 41.26 -41.98
CA LYS A 136 16.42 42.01 -42.65
C LYS A 136 16.48 41.56 -44.10
N SER A 137 15.95 42.39 -45.00
CA SER A 137 16.17 42.28 -46.44
C SER A 137 17.64 42.52 -46.76
N LYS A 138 18.33 41.49 -47.23
CA LYS A 138 19.64 41.62 -47.87
C LYS A 138 19.61 40.95 -49.24
N GLY A 139 19.66 41.78 -50.28
CA GLY A 139 20.38 41.50 -51.52
C GLY A 139 19.80 40.46 -52.47
N THR A 140 18.68 40.77 -53.13
CA THR A 140 18.14 40.01 -54.28
C THR A 140 18.66 40.53 -55.61
N PHE A 141 19.98 40.56 -55.82
CA PHE A 141 20.54 40.98 -57.14
C PHE A 141 21.69 40.10 -57.68
N GLY A 142 22.12 39.06 -56.95
CA GLY A 142 23.24 38.20 -57.38
C GLY A 142 22.86 36.87 -58.03
N ARG A 143 21.57 36.55 -58.21
CA ARG A 143 21.11 35.18 -58.51
C ARG A 143 20.46 34.96 -59.88
N LEU A 144 20.69 35.86 -60.85
CA LEU A 144 20.12 35.74 -62.20
C LEU A 144 21.11 35.26 -63.28
N LEU A 145 22.41 35.15 -62.97
CA LEU A 145 23.44 34.73 -63.93
C LEU A 145 23.96 33.29 -63.74
N GLU A 146 23.56 32.61 -62.66
CA GLU A 146 23.97 31.23 -62.36
C GLU A 146 22.95 30.17 -62.84
N SER A 147 21.82 30.62 -63.43
CA SER A 147 20.73 29.75 -63.91
C SER A 147 20.90 29.29 -65.37
N MET A 148 21.95 29.70 -66.08
CA MET A 148 22.15 29.36 -67.50
C MET A 148 23.24 28.30 -67.74
N ALA A 149 23.98 27.88 -66.71
CA ALA A 149 24.81 26.69 -66.77
C ALA A 149 23.92 25.46 -66.53
N GLY A 150 23.28 24.97 -67.59
CA GLY A 150 22.47 23.76 -67.55
C GLY A 150 23.28 22.60 -66.96
N PRO A 151 22.70 21.79 -66.06
CA PRO A 151 23.41 20.68 -65.45
C PRO A 151 23.94 19.78 -66.56
N SER A 152 25.27 19.65 -66.63
CA SER A 152 25.91 18.75 -67.58
C SER A 152 25.28 17.36 -67.45
N PRO A 153 25.00 16.65 -68.55
CA PRO A 153 24.33 15.36 -68.52
C PRO A 153 25.14 14.39 -67.66
N SER A 154 24.67 14.20 -66.43
CA SER A 154 25.23 13.26 -65.46
C SER A 154 25.27 11.88 -66.12
N THR A 155 26.43 11.24 -66.07
CA THR A 155 26.55 9.87 -66.57
C THR A 155 25.58 8.95 -65.79
N PRO A 156 25.12 7.83 -66.38
CA PRO A 156 24.26 6.88 -65.68
C PRO A 156 24.84 6.44 -64.32
N GLU A 157 26.16 6.33 -64.21
CA GLU A 157 26.86 6.00 -62.96
C GLU A 157 26.70 7.07 -61.87
N ASP A 158 26.76 8.35 -62.22
CA ASP A 158 26.62 9.44 -61.25
C ASP A 158 25.21 9.49 -60.67
N ARG A 159 24.19 9.20 -61.49
CA ARG A 159 22.80 9.09 -61.03
C ARG A 159 22.60 7.90 -60.09
N GLU A 160 23.30 6.80 -60.31
CA GLU A 160 23.22 5.63 -59.45
C GLU A 160 23.89 5.87 -58.08
N ARG A 161 25.09 6.48 -58.08
CA ARG A 161 25.77 6.90 -56.84
C ARG A 161 24.96 7.92 -56.05
N GLU A 162 24.28 8.85 -56.73
CA GLU A 162 23.41 9.84 -56.07
C GLU A 162 22.22 9.17 -55.38
N ARG A 163 21.54 8.23 -56.07
CA ARG A 163 20.45 7.43 -55.48
C ARG A 163 20.92 6.62 -54.27
N GLU A 164 22.13 6.09 -54.29
CA GLU A 164 22.69 5.35 -53.16
C GLU A 164 22.94 6.25 -51.95
N ARG A 165 23.51 7.44 -52.15
CA ARG A 165 23.69 8.45 -51.08
C ARG A 165 22.35 8.91 -50.50
N GLU A 166 21.30 9.02 -51.31
CA GLU A 166 19.97 9.36 -50.82
C GLU A 166 19.37 8.23 -49.96
N ARG A 167 19.54 6.97 -50.36
CA ARG A 167 19.10 5.81 -49.55
C ARG A 167 19.86 5.73 -48.23
N GLU A 168 21.16 6.04 -48.24
CA GLU A 168 21.98 6.07 -47.03
C GLU A 168 21.55 7.21 -46.09
N LYS A 169 21.38 8.42 -46.62
CA LYS A 169 20.81 9.56 -45.86
C LYS A 169 19.41 9.25 -45.33
N GLY A 170 18.60 8.50 -46.07
CA GLY A 170 17.29 8.00 -45.64
C GLY A 170 17.41 7.10 -44.41
N ARG A 171 18.29 6.09 -44.48
CA ARG A 171 18.59 5.18 -43.38
C ARG A 171 19.14 5.90 -42.15
N GLU A 172 20.02 6.88 -42.34
CA GLU A 172 20.58 7.68 -41.23
C GLU A 172 19.50 8.52 -40.53
N ARG A 173 18.62 9.17 -41.29
CA ARG A 173 17.49 9.94 -40.73
C ARG A 173 16.52 9.05 -39.97
N GLU A 174 16.26 7.84 -40.48
CA GLU A 174 15.40 6.87 -39.81
C GLU A 174 16.04 6.36 -38.51
N ALA A 175 17.31 5.96 -38.54
CA ALA A 175 18.07 5.55 -37.35
C ALA A 175 18.08 6.66 -36.28
N LYS A 176 18.25 7.92 -36.69
CA LYS A 176 18.19 9.07 -35.79
C LYS A 176 16.81 9.23 -35.14
N ARG A 177 15.72 9.11 -35.92
CA ARG A 177 14.34 9.16 -35.39
C ARG A 177 14.07 8.03 -34.39
N VAL A 178 14.58 6.82 -34.66
CA VAL A 178 14.45 5.68 -33.76
C VAL A 178 15.22 5.92 -32.46
N LEU A 179 16.45 6.44 -32.52
CA LEU A 179 17.24 6.76 -31.34
C LEU A 179 16.58 7.85 -30.48
N ASP A 180 16.07 8.91 -31.12
CA ASP A 180 15.35 9.99 -30.42
C ASP A 180 14.05 9.48 -29.78
N SER A 181 13.32 8.61 -30.45
CA SER A 181 12.12 7.95 -29.91
C SER A 181 12.47 7.09 -28.68
N ARG A 182 13.58 6.34 -28.73
CA ARG A 182 14.06 5.52 -27.61
C ARG A 182 14.45 6.38 -26.41
N ARG A 183 15.24 7.44 -26.63
CA ARG A 183 15.63 8.39 -25.57
C ARG A 183 14.44 9.09 -24.94
N ARG A 184 13.41 9.42 -25.74
CA ARG A 184 12.17 10.02 -25.23
C ARG A 184 11.41 9.06 -24.31
N LYS A 185 11.22 7.79 -24.73
CA LYS A 185 10.57 6.75 -23.91
C LYS A 185 11.34 6.47 -22.62
N GLU A 186 12.66 6.50 -22.66
CA GLU A 186 13.51 6.29 -21.49
C GLU A 186 13.33 7.41 -20.45
N ARG A 187 13.37 8.68 -20.88
CA ARG A 187 13.09 9.83 -20.01
C ARG A 187 11.67 9.82 -19.44
N GLU A 188 10.70 9.30 -20.20
CA GLU A 188 9.32 9.18 -19.74
C GLU A 188 9.18 8.15 -18.62
N ARG A 189 9.80 6.96 -18.77
CA ARG A 189 9.87 5.94 -17.73
C ARG A 189 10.62 6.44 -16.48
N GLU A 190 11.67 7.24 -16.67
CA GLU A 190 12.41 7.81 -15.55
C GLU A 190 11.56 8.80 -14.73
N ARG A 191 10.81 9.68 -15.39
CA ARG A 191 9.85 10.59 -14.74
C ARG A 191 8.72 9.83 -14.04
N GLU A 192 8.28 8.71 -14.60
CA GLU A 192 7.27 7.87 -13.97
C GLU A 192 7.78 7.28 -12.66
N ARG A 193 9.00 6.73 -12.64
CA ARG A 193 9.66 6.26 -11.41
C ARG A 193 9.94 7.37 -10.41
N GLU A 194 10.20 8.60 -10.86
CA GLU A 194 10.38 9.75 -9.97
C GLU A 194 9.06 10.13 -9.31
N ARG A 195 7.95 10.15 -10.06
CA ARG A 195 6.61 10.35 -9.47
C ARG A 195 6.24 9.24 -8.50
N GLU A 196 6.62 7.99 -8.76
CA GLU A 196 6.44 6.89 -7.81
C GLU A 196 7.23 7.12 -6.52
N ARG A 197 8.50 7.56 -6.60
CA ARG A 197 9.31 7.88 -5.41
C ARG A 197 8.75 9.06 -4.62
N ASP A 198 8.32 10.13 -5.29
CA ASP A 198 7.69 11.28 -4.62
C ASP A 198 6.33 10.90 -4.01
N HIS A 199 5.59 10.01 -4.68
CA HIS A 199 4.35 9.43 -4.16
C HIS A 199 4.64 8.66 -2.88
N ASP A 200 5.60 7.75 -2.89
CA ASP A 200 5.98 6.92 -1.75
C ASP A 200 6.49 7.77 -0.58
N ALA A 201 7.38 8.74 -0.84
CA ALA A 201 7.89 9.67 0.17
C ALA A 201 6.76 10.50 0.81
N SER A 202 5.79 10.94 0.02
CA SER A 202 4.62 11.65 0.54
C SER A 202 3.70 10.76 1.37
N VAL A 203 3.57 9.47 1.02
CA VAL A 203 2.80 8.53 1.84
C VAL A 203 3.52 8.23 3.13
N ASP A 204 4.82 8.02 3.11
CA ASP A 204 5.59 7.83 4.33
C ASP A 204 5.48 9.05 5.25
N ALA A 205 5.52 10.27 4.70
CA ALA A 205 5.29 11.49 5.45
C ALA A 205 3.86 11.62 5.98
N TYR A 206 2.84 11.17 5.22
CA TYR A 206 1.44 11.18 5.65
C TYR A 206 1.16 10.11 6.70
N CYS A 207 1.60 8.88 6.47
CA CYS A 207 1.58 7.78 7.42
C CYS A 207 2.29 8.21 8.69
N ALA A 208 3.49 8.80 8.60
CA ALA A 208 4.10 9.45 9.74
C ALA A 208 3.09 10.42 10.36
N ARG A 209 2.57 11.42 9.66
CA ARG A 209 1.70 12.47 10.24
C ARG A 209 0.36 12.00 10.82
N HIS A 210 -0.28 10.97 10.27
CA HIS A 210 -1.64 10.52 10.64
C HIS A 210 -1.66 9.21 11.44
N TRP A 211 -0.70 8.31 11.22
CA TRP A 211 -0.40 7.26 12.22
C TRP A 211 0.37 7.83 13.42
N LEU A 212 0.78 9.12 13.39
CA LEU A 212 1.24 9.91 14.55
C LEU A 212 0.10 10.34 15.49
N LEU A 213 -1.00 9.60 15.55
CA LEU A 213 -1.43 9.16 16.88
C LEU A 213 -0.56 7.98 17.33
N ARG A 214 0.77 8.14 17.22
CA ARG A 214 1.67 7.61 18.25
C ARG A 214 1.25 8.36 19.49
N VAL A 215 0.17 7.92 20.12
CA VAL A 215 0.09 8.05 21.57
C VAL A 215 1.42 7.49 22.03
N PRO A 216 2.32 8.31 22.59
CA PRO A 216 3.56 7.79 23.11
C PRO A 216 3.13 6.83 24.21
N VAL A 217 3.05 5.55 23.86
CA VAL A 217 2.74 4.51 24.81
C VAL A 217 3.99 4.43 25.66
N THR A 218 3.97 5.14 26.78
CA THR A 218 5.10 5.20 27.71
C THR A 218 5.29 3.88 28.43
N CYS A 219 4.32 2.96 28.33
CA CYS A 219 4.44 1.60 28.81
C CYS A 219 4.98 0.66 27.72
N ARG A 220 5.81 -0.30 28.15
CA ARG A 220 6.20 -1.42 27.31
C ARG A 220 4.94 -2.22 26.99
N PRO A 221 4.56 -2.40 25.70
CA PRO A 221 3.35 -3.13 25.38
C PRO A 221 3.45 -4.57 25.84
N ASP A 222 2.42 -5.02 26.52
CA ASP A 222 2.29 -6.42 26.89
C ASP A 222 1.82 -7.23 25.67
N PHE A 223 2.70 -8.06 25.13
CA PHE A 223 2.40 -8.95 24.01
C PHE A 223 1.08 -9.72 24.20
N ILE A 224 0.83 -10.24 25.39
CA ILE A 224 -0.37 -11.04 25.68
C ILE A 224 -1.62 -10.19 25.54
N GLN A 225 -1.60 -8.98 26.09
CA GLN A 225 -2.72 -8.03 25.98
C GLN A 225 -2.96 -7.61 24.54
N VAL A 226 -1.89 -7.40 23.76
CA VAL A 226 -2.00 -7.07 22.33
C VAL A 226 -2.68 -8.19 21.56
N VAL A 227 -2.28 -9.45 21.80
CA VAL A 227 -2.88 -10.62 21.14
C VAL A 227 -4.35 -10.76 21.51
N ILE A 228 -4.68 -10.66 22.81
CA ILE A 228 -6.07 -10.77 23.29
C ILE A 228 -6.95 -9.68 22.67
N SER A 229 -6.47 -8.43 22.68
CA SER A 229 -7.17 -7.29 22.09
C SER A 229 -7.43 -7.51 20.59
N TRP A 230 -6.47 -8.10 19.87
CA TRP A 230 -6.65 -8.46 18.47
C TRP A 230 -7.70 -9.54 18.26
N CYS A 231 -7.71 -10.58 19.10
CA CYS A 231 -8.77 -11.57 19.07
C CYS A 231 -10.15 -10.92 19.31
N ASP A 232 -10.26 -9.95 20.23
CA ASP A 232 -11.50 -9.19 20.48
C ASP A 232 -11.96 -8.42 19.23
N VAL A 233 -11.07 -7.63 18.63
CA VAL A 233 -11.37 -6.84 17.43
C VAL A 233 -11.85 -7.76 16.30
N MET A 234 -11.15 -8.88 16.07
CA MET A 234 -11.51 -9.82 15.01
C MET A 234 -12.85 -10.51 15.29
N VAL A 235 -13.09 -10.98 16.51
CA VAL A 235 -14.39 -11.56 16.90
C VAL A 235 -15.51 -10.54 16.71
N PHE A 236 -15.27 -9.28 17.05
CA PHE A 236 -16.22 -8.19 16.83
C PHE A 236 -16.51 -8.01 15.34
N VAL A 237 -15.49 -7.95 14.48
CA VAL A 237 -15.63 -7.86 13.02
C VAL A 237 -16.49 -9.00 12.47
N TYR A 238 -16.18 -10.25 12.85
CA TYR A 238 -16.93 -11.42 12.42
C TYR A 238 -18.38 -11.42 12.89
N ARG A 239 -18.63 -11.03 14.14
CA ARG A 239 -20.00 -10.91 14.68
C ARG A 239 -20.79 -9.81 13.97
N LYS A 240 -20.15 -8.67 13.69
CA LYS A 240 -20.78 -7.57 12.96
C LYS A 240 -21.19 -8.00 11.55
N CYS A 241 -20.31 -8.72 10.86
CA CYS A 241 -20.60 -9.33 9.56
C CYS A 241 -21.76 -10.33 9.61
N LEU A 242 -21.88 -11.13 10.69
CA LEU A 242 -23.00 -12.07 10.85
C LEU A 242 -24.32 -11.38 11.22
N SER A 243 -24.28 -10.23 11.89
CA SER A 243 -25.48 -9.52 12.36
C SER A 243 -26.21 -8.73 11.27
N GLU A 244 -25.56 -8.46 10.14
CA GLU A 244 -26.20 -7.75 9.04
C GLU A 244 -27.13 -8.68 8.25
N VAL A 245 -28.41 -8.29 8.17
CA VAL A 245 -29.48 -9.08 7.54
C VAL A 245 -29.32 -9.20 6.01
N ALA A 246 -28.49 -8.35 5.39
CA ALA A 246 -28.25 -8.30 3.95
C ALA A 246 -26.77 -8.04 3.61
N VAL A 247 -25.89 -8.99 3.98
CA VAL A 247 -24.47 -8.93 3.58
C VAL A 247 -24.37 -9.10 2.08
N SER A 248 -23.77 -8.13 1.38
CA SER A 248 -23.48 -8.27 -0.05
C SER A 248 -22.41 -9.33 -0.32
N ASP A 249 -22.46 -10.00 -1.47
CA ASP A 249 -21.43 -10.97 -1.88
C ASP A 249 -20.02 -10.35 -1.88
N SER A 250 -19.92 -9.07 -2.27
CA SER A 250 -18.67 -8.30 -2.24
C SER A 250 -18.10 -8.13 -0.83
N LEU A 251 -18.97 -7.93 0.16
CA LEU A 251 -18.55 -7.79 1.56
C LEU A 251 -18.09 -9.13 2.12
N VAL A 252 -18.79 -10.22 1.79
CA VAL A 252 -18.36 -11.59 2.14
C VAL A 252 -16.97 -11.88 1.56
N GLU A 253 -16.76 -11.61 0.28
CA GLU A 253 -15.47 -11.81 -0.38
C GLU A 253 -14.36 -11.01 0.31
N SER A 254 -14.65 -9.75 0.64
CA SER A 254 -13.70 -8.89 1.33
C SER A 254 -13.35 -9.43 2.72
N VAL A 255 -14.34 -9.87 3.51
CA VAL A 255 -14.10 -10.51 4.82
C VAL A 255 -13.26 -11.79 4.69
N VAL A 256 -13.45 -12.57 3.62
CA VAL A 256 -12.61 -13.74 3.34
C VAL A 256 -11.17 -13.33 3.00
N GLN A 257 -10.97 -12.27 2.22
CA GLN A 257 -9.64 -11.74 1.92
C GLN A 257 -8.95 -11.24 3.20
N MET A 258 -9.67 -10.50 4.05
CA MET A 258 -9.19 -10.07 5.36
C MET A 258 -8.77 -11.27 6.23
N ASP A 259 -9.61 -12.30 6.29
CA ASP A 259 -9.34 -13.53 7.04
C ASP A 259 -8.04 -14.20 6.57
N ALA A 260 -7.78 -14.23 5.26
CA ALA A 260 -6.53 -14.74 4.71
C ALA A 260 -5.31 -13.93 5.18
N VAL A 261 -5.41 -12.59 5.17
CA VAL A 261 -4.34 -11.70 5.62
C VAL A 261 -4.09 -11.84 7.12
N VAL A 262 -5.15 -11.86 7.93
CA VAL A 262 -5.07 -12.04 9.39
C VAL A 262 -4.51 -13.43 9.71
N LYS A 263 -4.90 -14.48 8.99
CA LYS A 263 -4.29 -15.80 9.16
C LYS A 263 -2.80 -15.77 8.87
N HIS A 264 -2.39 -15.16 7.76
CA HIS A 264 -1.00 -15.17 7.36
C HIS A 264 -0.12 -14.39 8.35
N HIS A 265 -0.51 -13.16 8.67
CA HIS A 265 0.32 -12.30 9.52
C HIS A 265 0.14 -12.57 10.99
N PHE A 266 -1.08 -12.82 11.46
CA PHE A 266 -1.36 -12.98 12.89
C PHE A 266 -1.28 -14.43 13.29
N ILE A 267 -2.24 -15.23 12.85
CA ILE A 267 -2.41 -16.60 13.35
C ILE A 267 -1.19 -17.46 12.99
N GLY A 268 -0.63 -17.29 11.79
CA GLY A 268 0.54 -18.03 11.33
C GLY A 268 1.79 -17.72 12.15
N ARG A 269 2.07 -16.43 12.40
CA ARG A 269 3.21 -16.01 13.24
C ARG A 269 3.00 -16.41 14.70
N LEU A 270 1.79 -16.21 15.22
CA LEU A 270 1.41 -16.57 16.58
C LEU A 270 1.57 -18.08 16.82
N SER A 271 1.02 -18.90 15.93
CA SER A 271 1.12 -20.35 15.98
C SER A 271 2.58 -20.80 15.91
N LYS A 272 3.40 -20.19 15.06
CA LYS A 272 4.84 -20.46 15.00
C LYS A 272 5.52 -20.19 16.35
N ALA A 273 5.30 -19.01 16.94
CA ALA A 273 5.87 -18.63 18.23
C ALA A 273 5.40 -19.56 19.37
N LEU A 274 4.13 -19.95 19.37
CA LEU A 274 3.56 -20.91 20.32
C LEU A 274 4.19 -22.30 20.18
N ASN A 275 4.39 -22.77 18.95
CA ASN A 275 5.02 -24.06 18.69
C ASN A 275 6.49 -24.08 19.11
N GLU A 276 7.23 -23.00 18.88
CA GLU A 276 8.61 -22.85 19.35
C GLU A 276 8.69 -22.84 20.89
N SER A 277 7.76 -22.13 21.52
CA SER A 277 7.64 -22.09 22.99
C SER A 277 7.26 -23.45 23.57
N ALA A 278 6.32 -24.17 22.93
CA ALA A 278 5.90 -25.50 23.34
C ALA A 278 7.03 -26.53 23.18
N ALA A 279 7.76 -26.50 22.06
CA ALA A 279 8.92 -27.35 21.85
C ALA A 279 9.98 -27.13 22.95
N SER A 280 10.25 -25.87 23.28
CA SER A 280 11.19 -25.50 24.34
C SER A 280 10.75 -26.02 25.71
N ALA A 281 9.45 -25.89 26.03
CA ALA A 281 8.89 -26.39 27.28
C ALA A 281 8.98 -27.93 27.40
N ILE A 282 8.66 -28.65 26.32
CA ILE A 282 8.78 -30.11 26.27
C ILE A 282 10.24 -30.54 26.46
N SER A 283 11.17 -29.90 25.77
CA SER A 283 12.61 -30.18 25.93
C SER A 283 13.08 -29.96 27.37
N ALA A 284 12.62 -28.88 28.03
CA ALA A 284 12.97 -28.61 29.42
C ALA A 284 12.44 -29.68 30.39
N VAL A 285 11.19 -30.13 30.21
CA VAL A 285 10.59 -31.21 31.02
C VAL A 285 11.35 -32.52 30.82
N ASN A 286 11.73 -32.85 29.58
CA ASN A 286 12.49 -34.07 29.29
C ASN A 286 13.85 -34.04 29.97
N VAL A 287 14.57 -32.92 29.92
CA VAL A 287 15.86 -32.75 30.61
C VAL A 287 15.68 -32.94 32.12
N GLN A 288 14.71 -32.27 32.74
CA GLN A 288 14.42 -32.43 34.17
C GLN A 288 14.08 -33.87 34.55
N THR A 289 13.31 -34.55 33.71
CA THR A 289 12.93 -35.95 33.92
C THR A 289 14.14 -36.88 33.83
N MET A 290 15.02 -36.68 32.83
CA MET A 290 16.26 -37.47 32.70
C MET A 290 17.21 -37.24 33.89
N THR A 291 17.38 -35.98 34.30
CA THR A 291 18.17 -35.64 35.50
C THR A 291 17.58 -36.27 36.77
N ALA A 292 16.26 -36.24 36.94
CA ALA A 292 15.58 -36.84 38.10
C ALA A 292 15.70 -38.37 38.15
N LEU A 293 15.79 -39.02 36.98
CA LEU A 293 15.99 -40.47 36.88
C LEU A 293 17.46 -40.89 37.02
N GLY A 294 18.39 -39.95 37.22
CA GLY A 294 19.82 -40.25 37.31
C GLY A 294 20.40 -40.82 36.01
N LEU A 295 19.71 -40.62 34.89
CA LEU A 295 20.22 -40.98 33.56
C LEU A 295 21.20 -39.89 33.17
N ASP A 296 22.49 -40.17 33.33
CA ASP A 296 23.57 -39.28 32.93
C ASP A 296 23.35 -38.86 31.48
N THR A 297 23.11 -37.56 31.26
CA THR A 297 23.17 -36.92 29.95
C THR A 297 24.64 -36.77 29.56
N ALA A 298 25.39 -37.88 29.54
CA ALA A 298 26.71 -37.91 28.95
C ALA A 298 26.53 -37.71 27.45
N ALA A 299 26.73 -36.47 27.00
CA ALA A 299 26.68 -36.10 25.59
C ALA A 299 27.69 -36.96 24.80
N PRO A 300 27.36 -37.40 23.57
CA PRO A 300 28.36 -37.94 22.64
C PRO A 300 29.37 -36.87 22.20
#